data_AF-A0A932VR83-F1
#
_entry.id   AF-A0A932VR83-F1
#
_cell.length_a   1.000
_cell.length_b   1.000
_cell.length_c   1.000
_cell.angle_alpha   90.00
_cell.angle_beta   90.00
_cell.angle_gamma   90.00
#
_symmetry.space_group_name_H-M   'P 1'
#
loop_
_entity.id
_entity.type
_entity.pdbx_description
1 polymer ?
#
loop_
_entity_poly.entity_id
_entity_poly.type
_entity_poly.pdbx_seq_one_letter_code
_entity_poly.pdbx_strand_id
1 'polypeptide(L)'
;VKHLEDLSRKHHEELKELGKKIWDYAGTEFNINSPKQLGEVLFDKMGLTAKGLRKTAGGARSTKESELLKLKDSHPIIEELLKYREIQKLLSTYIDPLPTQVDKNSRLHTSLDQMGTTTGRLSSNSPNLQNIPASGDIAKEIRRAFKATSGYKLAAFDYSQIEMRVLAWLSGDRDLIDIFKKGRDIHSAVASKVFGVTESEVTKEMRRRAKVINFGIVYGMGVTSLKKNLGSTMEEAQTFYNNFFEQFPKIQNYFDKVKNEARTKGYTTTAYGRRRHFPMINSSLPFVRSESERMAVNAPIQGTATADIIKLAMKQVEERLVRAGLNDNARLLLQVHDELLYEIKDDNQVDQVVSLIKHTMEAVDKLPVPLVVNASIGDNWGDLVVYNIDGK
;
A
#
# COMPACT_ATOMS: atom_id res chain seq x y z
N VAL A 1 18.20 -4.51 17.45
CA VAL A 1 17.77 -4.86 18.82
C VAL A 1 17.76 -3.63 19.72
N LYS A 2 18.91 -3.14 20.21
CA LYS A 2 18.99 -1.98 21.14
C LYS A 2 18.13 -0.78 20.76
N HIS A 3 18.15 -0.37 19.48
CA HIS A 3 17.31 0.74 18.97
C HIS A 3 15.81 0.51 19.21
N LEU A 4 15.32 -0.70 18.99
CA LEU A 4 13.90 -1.05 19.23
C LEU A 4 13.59 -1.15 20.72
N GLU A 5 14.53 -1.60 21.56
CA GLU A 5 14.35 -1.64 23.02
C GLU A 5 14.24 -0.22 23.60
N ASP A 6 15.07 0.71 23.12
CA ASP A 6 15.01 2.12 23.53
C ASP A 6 13.68 2.78 23.07
N LEU A 7 13.22 2.47 21.85
CA LEU A 7 11.90 2.90 21.37
C LEU A 7 10.76 2.29 22.20
N SER A 8 10.87 1.01 22.57
CA SER A 8 9.89 0.32 23.41
C SER A 8 9.73 1.05 24.74
N ARG A 9 10.83 1.33 25.45
CA ARG A 9 10.80 2.07 26.73
C ARG A 9 10.13 3.44 26.57
N LYS A 10 10.56 4.22 25.58
CA LYS A 10 10.02 5.56 25.31
C LYS A 10 8.50 5.54 25.07
N HIS A 11 8.03 4.65 24.19
CA HIS A 11 6.62 4.64 23.81
C HIS A 11 5.73 3.96 24.86
N HIS A 12 6.26 3.07 25.70
CA HIS A 12 5.53 2.60 26.88
C HIS A 12 5.32 3.71 27.92
N GLU A 13 6.29 4.61 28.11
CA GLU A 13 6.11 5.81 28.94
C GLU A 13 5.06 6.74 28.35
N GLU A 14 5.14 7.01 27.04
CA GLU A 14 4.14 7.83 26.32
C GLU A 14 2.72 7.24 26.43
N LEU A 15 2.56 5.93 26.31
CA LEU A 15 1.25 5.28 26.50
C LEU A 15 0.71 5.41 27.92
N LYS A 16 1.58 5.40 28.95
CA LYS A 16 1.14 5.63 30.34
C LYS A 16 0.62 7.05 30.52
N GLU A 17 1.28 8.04 29.92
CA GLU A 17 0.84 9.44 29.97
C GLU A 17 -0.48 9.64 29.21
N LEU A 18 -0.58 9.10 27.99
CA LEU A 18 -1.81 9.14 27.20
C LEU A 18 -2.97 8.41 27.90
N GLY A 19 -2.67 7.26 28.52
CA GLY A 19 -3.65 6.49 29.28
C GLY A 19 -4.24 7.29 30.44
N LYS A 20 -3.39 7.97 31.21
CA LYS A 20 -3.84 8.87 32.30
C LYS A 20 -4.75 9.98 31.77
N LYS A 21 -4.34 10.68 30.71
CA LYS A 21 -5.18 11.73 30.08
C LYS A 21 -6.54 11.19 29.62
N ILE A 22 -6.57 9.99 29.04
CA ILE A 22 -7.82 9.36 28.59
C ILE A 22 -8.71 9.05 29.79
N TRP A 23 -8.15 8.53 30.89
CA TRP A 23 -8.91 8.29 32.13
C TRP A 23 -9.40 9.58 32.78
N ASP A 24 -8.59 10.64 32.78
CA ASP A 24 -8.98 11.96 33.27
C ASP A 24 -10.17 12.52 32.48
N TYR A 25 -10.13 12.44 31.15
CA TYR A 25 -11.26 12.83 30.30
C TYR A 25 -12.49 11.95 30.49
N ALA A 26 -12.31 10.66 30.73
CA ALA A 26 -13.41 9.71 30.92
C ALA A 26 -14.01 9.74 32.33
N GLY A 27 -13.30 10.32 33.31
CA GLY A 27 -13.67 10.31 34.73
C GLY A 27 -13.65 8.92 35.37
N THR A 28 -13.04 7.92 34.73
CA THR A 28 -13.02 6.52 35.18
C THR A 28 -11.86 5.77 34.55
N GLU A 29 -11.22 4.89 35.32
CA GLU A 29 -10.22 3.98 34.80
C GLU A 29 -10.89 2.77 34.14
N PHE A 30 -10.35 2.36 33.00
CA PHE A 30 -10.80 1.20 32.24
C PHE A 30 -9.70 0.72 31.30
N ASN A 31 -9.87 -0.49 30.74
CA ASN A 31 -8.96 -1.02 29.75
C ASN A 31 -9.21 -0.36 28.38
N ILE A 32 -8.36 0.60 28.02
CA ILE A 32 -8.39 1.35 26.75
C ILE A 32 -8.25 0.42 25.53
N ASN A 33 -7.55 -0.71 25.69
CA ASN A 33 -7.37 -1.71 24.64
C ASN A 33 -8.63 -2.57 24.42
N SER A 34 -9.60 -2.58 25.34
CA SER A 34 -10.84 -3.33 25.21
C SER A 34 -11.88 -2.52 24.42
N PRO A 35 -12.24 -2.92 23.18
CA PRO A 35 -13.22 -2.18 22.39
C PRO A 35 -14.60 -2.12 23.05
N LYS A 36 -14.92 -3.12 23.90
CA LYS A 36 -16.17 -3.19 24.66
C LYS A 36 -16.20 -2.12 25.75
N GLN A 37 -15.22 -2.12 26.65
CA GLN A 37 -15.17 -1.14 27.76
C GLN A 37 -15.06 0.29 27.22
N LEU A 38 -14.23 0.49 26.20
CA LEU A 38 -14.12 1.79 25.54
C LEU A 38 -15.44 2.23 24.90
N GLY A 39 -16.19 1.31 24.28
CA GLY A 39 -17.51 1.61 23.73
C GLY A 39 -18.50 2.05 24.81
N GLU A 40 -18.56 1.34 25.93
CA GLU A 40 -19.41 1.68 27.07
C GLU A 40 -19.07 3.06 27.64
N VAL A 41 -17.78 3.36 27.79
CA VAL A 41 -17.32 4.68 28.29
C VAL A 41 -17.68 5.80 27.32
N LEU A 42 -17.29 5.68 26.05
CA LEU A 42 -17.50 6.77 25.07
C LEU A 42 -18.98 7.01 24.79
N PHE A 43 -19.76 5.94 24.58
CA PHE A 43 -21.12 6.06 24.07
C PHE A 43 -22.19 6.09 25.14
N ASP A 44 -21.98 5.39 26.27
CA ASP A 44 -23.01 5.25 27.30
C ASP A 44 -22.74 6.16 28.49
N LYS A 45 -21.49 6.24 28.99
CA LYS A 45 -21.14 7.16 30.08
C LYS A 45 -20.96 8.61 29.61
N MET A 46 -20.17 8.83 28.57
CA MET A 46 -19.87 10.18 28.06
C MET A 46 -20.92 10.66 27.04
N GLY A 47 -21.79 9.78 26.57
CA GLY A 47 -22.88 10.15 25.65
C GLY A 47 -22.41 10.67 24.28
N LEU A 48 -21.17 10.39 23.87
CA LEU A 48 -20.63 10.86 22.60
C LEU A 48 -21.36 10.17 21.45
N THR A 49 -22.00 10.92 20.57
CA THR A 49 -22.71 10.35 19.42
C THR A 49 -22.45 11.16 18.17
N ALA A 50 -22.37 10.45 17.04
CA ALA A 50 -22.26 11.06 15.71
C ALA A 50 -23.29 10.41 14.77
N LYS A 51 -23.74 11.19 13.79
CA LYS A 51 -24.69 10.72 12.78
C LYS A 51 -24.06 9.58 11.96
N GLY A 52 -24.77 8.46 11.86
CA GLY A 52 -24.33 7.31 11.04
C GLY A 52 -23.17 6.51 11.64
N LEU A 53 -23.04 6.47 12.97
CA LEU A 53 -22.17 5.51 13.66
C LEU A 53 -22.59 4.08 13.34
N ARG A 54 -21.64 3.29 12.82
CA ARG A 54 -21.89 1.89 12.48
C ARG A 54 -21.83 1.00 13.72
N LYS A 55 -22.60 -0.08 13.69
CA LYS A 55 -22.52 -1.16 14.67
C LYS A 55 -21.60 -2.27 14.17
N THR A 56 -20.97 -2.99 15.09
CA THR A 56 -20.24 -4.23 14.78
C THR A 56 -21.23 -5.35 14.45
N ALA A 57 -20.75 -6.47 13.93
CA ALA A 57 -21.60 -7.65 13.67
C ALA A 57 -22.33 -8.13 14.94
N GLY A 58 -21.76 -7.91 16.12
CA GLY A 58 -22.37 -8.20 17.42
C GLY A 58 -23.29 -7.10 17.96
N GLY A 59 -23.67 -6.10 17.15
CA GLY A 59 -24.63 -5.06 17.53
C GLY A 59 -24.09 -3.90 18.39
N ALA A 60 -22.87 -4.00 18.92
CA ALA A 60 -22.22 -2.93 19.68
C ALA A 60 -21.82 -1.76 18.78
N ARG A 61 -21.84 -0.52 19.30
CA ARG A 61 -21.35 0.66 18.57
C ARG A 61 -19.85 0.50 18.28
N SER A 62 -19.45 0.74 17.02
CA SER A 62 -18.09 0.49 16.58
C SER A 62 -17.14 1.59 17.05
N THR A 63 -16.06 1.20 17.71
CA THR A 63 -14.94 2.10 18.05
C THR A 63 -13.84 2.06 16.99
N LYS A 64 -14.09 1.66 15.74
CA LYS A 64 -13.04 1.67 14.69
C LYS A 64 -12.54 3.10 14.44
N GLU A 65 -11.29 3.24 14.01
CA GLU A 65 -10.69 4.55 13.68
C GLU A 65 -11.59 5.42 12.79
N SER A 66 -12.15 4.85 11.73
CA SER A 66 -13.05 5.57 10.82
C SER A 66 -14.36 6.04 11.47
N GLU A 67 -14.77 5.44 12.57
CA GLU A 67 -15.95 5.83 13.34
C GLU A 67 -15.58 6.83 14.43
N LEU A 68 -14.43 6.66 15.09
CA LEU A 68 -13.89 7.63 16.04
C LEU A 68 -13.58 8.98 15.38
N LEU A 69 -13.07 8.99 14.16
CA LEU A 69 -12.81 10.24 13.41
C LEU A 69 -14.07 11.09 13.22
N LYS A 70 -15.27 10.50 13.21
CA LYS A 70 -16.54 11.25 13.14
C LYS A 70 -16.86 12.02 14.43
N LEU A 71 -16.19 11.66 15.52
CA LEU A 71 -16.36 12.24 16.86
C LEU A 71 -15.20 13.18 17.21
N LYS A 72 -14.26 13.42 16.29
CA LYS A 72 -13.05 14.20 16.57
C LYS A 72 -13.36 15.58 17.16
N ASP A 73 -14.37 16.26 16.61
CA ASP A 73 -14.80 17.58 17.06
C ASP A 73 -15.73 17.54 18.27
N SER A 74 -16.17 16.35 18.68
CA SER A 74 -17.10 16.19 19.81
C SER A 74 -16.39 16.23 21.16
N HIS A 75 -15.15 15.70 21.26
CA HIS A 75 -14.42 15.68 22.53
C HIS A 75 -12.91 15.42 22.35
N PRO A 76 -12.01 16.09 23.11
CA PRO A 76 -10.55 15.90 23.03
C PRO A 76 -10.06 14.46 23.26
N ILE A 77 -10.78 13.69 24.09
CA ILE A 77 -10.51 12.25 24.33
C ILE A 77 -10.32 11.44 23.04
N ILE A 78 -10.99 11.82 21.95
CA ILE A 78 -10.93 11.09 20.68
C ILE A 78 -9.54 11.22 20.04
N GLU A 79 -8.93 12.39 20.09
CA GLU A 79 -7.59 12.62 19.54
C GLU A 79 -6.54 11.84 20.33
N GLU A 80 -6.58 11.92 21.66
CA GLU A 80 -5.68 11.16 22.54
C GLU A 80 -5.84 9.65 22.35
N LEU A 81 -7.08 9.17 22.18
CA LEU A 81 -7.38 7.76 21.94
C LEU A 81 -6.86 7.27 20.58
N LEU A 82 -6.98 8.09 19.53
CA LEU A 82 -6.43 7.76 18.21
C LEU A 82 -4.91 7.64 18.29
N LYS A 83 -4.25 8.60 18.94
CA LYS A 83 -2.80 8.57 19.18
C LYS A 83 -2.36 7.36 20.00
N TYR A 84 -3.06 7.08 21.10
CA TYR A 84 -2.81 5.90 21.96
C TYR A 84 -2.87 4.61 21.15
N ARG A 85 -3.91 4.44 20.31
CA ARG A 85 -4.09 3.22 19.50
C ARG A 85 -3.06 3.07 18.40
N GLU A 86 -2.65 4.16 17.78
CA GLU A 86 -1.58 4.15 16.79
C GLU A 86 -0.28 3.64 17.42
N ILE A 87 0.15 4.25 18.54
CA ILE A 87 1.37 3.86 19.25
C ILE A 87 1.27 2.42 19.75
N GLN A 88 0.15 2.05 20.40
CA GLN A 88 -0.06 0.70 20.92
C GLN A 88 0.03 -0.35 19.82
N LYS A 89 -0.57 -0.10 18.65
CA LYS A 89 -0.50 -1.01 17.51
C LYS A 89 0.94 -1.18 17.03
N LEU A 90 1.70 -0.09 16.94
CA LEU A 90 3.10 -0.14 16.51
C LEU A 90 4.00 -0.87 17.51
N LEU A 91 3.79 -0.65 18.81
CA LEU A 91 4.47 -1.35 19.90
C LEU A 91 4.21 -2.86 19.85
N SER A 92 2.94 -3.25 19.95
CA SER A 92 2.56 -4.66 20.11
C SER A 92 2.77 -5.49 18.85
N THR A 93 2.83 -4.86 17.67
CA THR A 93 2.98 -5.57 16.39
C THR A 93 4.44 -5.64 15.95
N TYR A 94 5.24 -4.60 16.24
CA TYR A 94 6.59 -4.48 15.68
C TYR A 94 7.67 -4.24 16.74
N ILE A 95 7.54 -3.18 17.56
CA ILE A 95 8.66 -2.72 18.41
C ILE A 95 9.02 -3.77 19.47
N ASP A 96 8.03 -4.37 20.14
CA ASP A 96 8.28 -5.38 21.18
C ASP A 96 8.54 -6.78 20.62
N PRO A 97 7.81 -7.26 19.58
CA PRO A 97 8.01 -8.62 19.10
C PRO A 97 9.23 -8.83 18.19
N LEU A 98 9.69 -7.82 17.43
CA LEU A 98 10.80 -8.02 16.49
C LEU A 98 12.13 -8.34 17.19
N PRO A 99 12.52 -7.66 18.29
CA PRO A 99 13.75 -8.00 19.03
C PRO A 99 13.81 -9.45 19.53
N THR A 100 12.66 -10.08 19.81
CA THR A 100 12.61 -11.46 20.33
C THR A 100 12.64 -12.52 19.22
N GLN A 101 12.56 -12.11 17.96
CA GLN A 101 12.52 -12.99 16.78
C GLN A 101 13.82 -13.01 15.98
N VAL A 102 14.86 -12.32 16.45
CA VAL A 102 16.17 -12.31 15.78
C VAL A 102 16.97 -13.58 16.10
N ASP A 103 17.83 -13.98 15.17
CA ASP A 103 18.83 -15.01 15.42
C ASP A 103 20.02 -14.51 16.26
N LYS A 104 20.99 -15.39 16.52
CA LYS A 104 22.24 -15.07 17.25
C LYS A 104 23.07 -13.96 16.62
N ASN A 105 22.87 -13.68 15.33
CA ASN A 105 23.57 -12.64 14.57
C ASN A 105 22.71 -11.37 14.42
N SER A 106 21.63 -11.24 15.19
CA SER A 106 20.66 -10.15 15.11
C SER A 106 19.99 -10.00 13.73
N ARG A 107 19.82 -11.11 12.99
CA ARG A 107 19.07 -11.12 11.72
C ARG A 107 17.65 -11.64 11.92
N LEU A 108 16.70 -11.04 11.21
CA LEU A 108 15.33 -11.51 11.10
C LEU A 108 15.20 -12.40 9.88
N HIS A 109 14.56 -13.56 10.07
CA HIS A 109 14.29 -14.52 9.01
C HIS A 109 12.78 -14.61 8.83
N THR A 110 12.30 -14.24 7.65
CA THR A 110 10.88 -14.38 7.29
C THR A 110 10.69 -15.51 6.28
N SER A 111 9.51 -16.12 6.29
CA SER A 111 9.09 -17.04 5.24
C SER A 111 8.25 -16.30 4.21
N LEU A 112 8.58 -16.45 2.93
CA LEU A 112 7.76 -15.95 1.82
C LEU A 112 6.94 -17.10 1.25
N ASP A 113 5.65 -17.13 1.58
CA ASP A 113 4.70 -18.10 1.06
C ASP A 113 4.25 -17.71 -0.35
N GLN A 114 4.54 -18.58 -1.31
CA GLN A 114 4.20 -18.40 -2.71
C GLN A 114 2.73 -18.71 -3.03
N MET A 115 2.07 -19.50 -2.18
CA MET A 115 0.67 -19.94 -2.31
C MET A 115 -0.29 -19.22 -1.34
N GLY A 116 0.22 -18.34 -0.48
CA GLY A 116 -0.56 -17.71 0.59
C GLY A 116 -1.60 -16.68 0.14
N THR A 117 -1.61 -16.23 -1.12
CA THR A 117 -2.55 -15.21 -1.60
C THR A 117 -3.33 -15.64 -2.85
N THR A 118 -4.60 -15.19 -2.94
CA THR A 118 -5.48 -15.51 -4.08
C THR A 118 -5.15 -14.77 -5.37
N THR A 119 -4.32 -13.72 -5.33
CA THR A 119 -3.87 -12.95 -6.50
C THR A 119 -2.48 -13.36 -6.98
N GLY A 120 -1.82 -14.30 -6.29
CA GLY A 120 -0.50 -14.80 -6.63
C GLY A 120 0.66 -13.98 -6.07
N ARG A 121 0.41 -12.94 -5.27
CA ARG A 121 1.44 -12.22 -4.50
C ARG A 121 2.12 -13.20 -3.53
N LEU A 122 3.40 -12.95 -3.24
CA LEU A 122 4.02 -13.57 -2.07
C LEU A 122 3.40 -12.96 -0.81
N SER A 123 3.22 -13.77 0.22
CA SER A 123 2.90 -13.29 1.57
C SER A 123 4.05 -13.60 2.51
N SER A 124 4.30 -12.69 3.44
CA SER A 124 5.34 -12.87 4.46
C SER A 124 4.75 -13.30 5.80
N ASN A 125 5.37 -14.28 6.45
CA ASN A 125 4.96 -14.82 7.74
C ASN A 125 6.18 -15.19 8.61
N SER A 126 5.97 -15.10 9.92
CA SER A 126 6.92 -15.47 10.98
C SER A 126 8.33 -14.83 10.88
N PRO A 127 8.48 -13.49 11.02
CA PRO A 127 7.47 -12.43 11.10
C PRO A 127 6.99 -11.96 9.73
N ASN A 128 5.86 -11.24 9.69
CA ASN A 128 5.41 -10.58 8.46
C ASN A 128 6.18 -9.26 8.24
N LEU A 129 7.20 -9.30 7.37
CA LEU A 129 8.05 -8.16 7.01
C LEU A 129 7.50 -7.34 5.84
N GLN A 130 6.45 -7.81 5.14
CA GLN A 130 5.81 -7.02 4.09
C GLN A 130 4.91 -5.92 4.66
N ASN A 131 4.44 -6.07 5.90
CA ASN A 131 3.57 -5.12 6.57
C ASN A 131 4.32 -4.16 7.49
N ILE A 132 5.64 -3.99 7.33
CA ILE A 132 6.40 -2.99 8.10
C ILE A 132 5.91 -1.59 7.70
N PRO A 133 5.45 -0.77 8.67
CA PRO A 133 4.80 0.51 8.38
C PRO A 133 5.75 1.45 7.61
N ALA A 134 5.19 2.19 6.66
CA ALA A 134 5.96 3.05 5.74
C ALA A 134 5.88 4.55 6.05
N SER A 135 4.86 4.97 6.79
CA SER A 135 4.53 6.38 7.01
C SER A 135 4.38 6.71 8.50
N GLY A 136 4.85 7.88 8.89
CA GLY A 136 4.85 8.36 10.28
C GLY A 136 6.23 8.26 10.93
N ASP A 137 6.48 9.10 11.94
CA ASP A 137 7.80 9.21 12.57
C ASP A 137 8.22 7.90 13.25
N ILE A 138 7.29 7.28 13.99
CA ILE A 138 7.54 5.98 14.64
C ILE A 138 7.79 4.89 13.59
N ALA A 139 7.06 4.91 12.47
CA ALA A 139 7.28 3.96 11.37
C ALA A 139 8.68 4.09 10.75
N LYS A 140 9.15 5.34 10.57
CA LYS A 140 10.51 5.61 10.13
C LYS A 140 11.54 5.07 11.12
N GLU A 141 11.32 5.27 12.42
CA GLU A 141 12.19 4.74 13.48
C GLU A 141 12.20 3.20 13.54
N ILE A 142 11.06 2.55 13.29
CA ILE A 142 10.98 1.09 13.14
C ILE A 142 11.82 0.64 11.93
N ARG A 143 11.66 1.30 10.77
CA ARG A 143 12.45 0.99 9.57
C ARG A 143 13.95 1.23 9.76
N ARG A 144 14.35 2.24 10.55
CA ARG A 144 15.76 2.50 10.93
C ARG A 144 16.41 1.35 11.69
N ALA A 145 15.62 0.48 12.32
CA ALA A 145 16.14 -0.72 12.99
C ALA A 145 16.67 -1.78 12.01
N PHE A 146 16.22 -1.77 10.75
CA PHE A 146 16.66 -2.68 9.71
C PHE A 146 17.89 -2.08 9.01
N LYS A 147 19.07 -2.63 9.34
CA LYS A 147 20.36 -2.11 8.90
C LYS A 147 21.06 -3.08 7.96
N ALA A 148 21.86 -2.55 7.05
CA ALA A 148 22.80 -3.35 6.28
C ALA A 148 23.90 -3.94 7.18
N THR A 149 24.47 -5.05 6.73
CA THR A 149 25.70 -5.63 7.28
C THR A 149 26.87 -4.66 7.05
N SER A 150 27.86 -4.67 7.95
CA SER A 150 29.08 -3.85 7.78
C SER A 150 29.75 -4.13 6.42
N GLY A 151 30.11 -3.07 5.69
CA GLY A 151 30.64 -3.17 4.31
C GLY A 151 29.58 -3.36 3.23
N TYR A 152 28.29 -3.24 3.57
CA TYR A 152 27.16 -3.31 2.65
C TYR A 152 26.22 -2.11 2.87
N LYS A 153 25.37 -1.85 1.88
CA LYS A 153 24.25 -0.91 1.92
C LYS A 153 22.94 -1.64 1.60
N LEU A 154 21.83 -1.12 2.10
CA LEU A 154 20.50 -1.52 1.63
C LEU A 154 20.16 -0.73 0.38
N ALA A 155 19.65 -1.40 -0.65
CA ALA A 155 19.16 -0.79 -1.87
C ALA A 155 17.73 -1.26 -2.15
N ALA A 156 16.78 -0.33 -2.18
CA ALA A 156 15.39 -0.60 -2.54
C ALA A 156 15.13 -0.22 -4.00
N PHE A 157 14.43 -1.10 -4.71
CA PHE A 157 14.01 -0.91 -6.09
C PHE A 157 12.49 -1.04 -6.16
N ASP A 158 11.80 0.09 -6.32
CA ASP A 158 10.33 0.16 -6.32
C ASP A 158 9.80 0.56 -7.70
N TYR A 159 8.83 -0.18 -8.23
CA TYR A 159 8.21 0.18 -9.49
C TYR A 159 7.30 1.40 -9.32
N SER A 160 7.59 2.45 -10.08
CA SER A 160 6.76 3.64 -10.10
C SER A 160 5.40 3.37 -10.74
N GLN A 161 4.34 3.31 -9.92
CA GLN A 161 2.94 3.25 -10.34
C GLN A 161 2.60 2.01 -11.20
N ILE A 162 3.18 0.85 -10.87
CA ILE A 162 3.07 -0.37 -11.69
C ILE A 162 1.64 -0.79 -11.99
N GLU A 163 0.72 -0.70 -11.01
CA GLU A 163 -0.68 -1.11 -11.21
C GLU A 163 -1.40 -0.20 -12.23
N MET A 164 -1.09 1.09 -12.27
CA MET A 164 -1.62 2.02 -13.29
C MET A 164 -1.02 1.76 -14.67
N ARG A 165 0.27 1.42 -14.76
CA ARG A 165 0.93 1.05 -16.03
C ARG A 165 0.35 -0.24 -16.60
N VAL A 166 0.10 -1.22 -15.73
CA VAL A 166 -0.59 -2.46 -16.09
C VAL A 166 -2.04 -2.19 -16.50
N LEU A 167 -2.76 -1.31 -15.81
CA LEU A 167 -4.11 -0.91 -16.23
C LEU A 167 -4.10 -0.28 -17.64
N ALA A 168 -3.16 0.61 -17.92
CA ALA A 168 -2.98 1.21 -19.24
C ALA A 168 -2.71 0.15 -20.32
N TRP A 169 -1.85 -0.82 -20.02
CA TRP A 169 -1.56 -1.95 -20.91
C TRP A 169 -2.80 -2.83 -21.16
N LEU A 170 -3.47 -3.30 -20.11
CA LEU A 170 -4.58 -4.24 -20.20
C LEU A 170 -5.83 -3.61 -20.82
N SER A 171 -6.08 -2.32 -20.56
CA SER A 171 -7.19 -1.58 -21.17
C SER A 171 -6.91 -1.15 -22.61
N GLY A 172 -5.63 -1.02 -22.98
CA GLY A 172 -5.23 -0.49 -24.29
C GLY A 172 -5.59 0.99 -24.48
N ASP A 173 -5.73 1.74 -23.39
CA ASP A 173 -6.06 3.16 -23.42
C ASP A 173 -4.88 3.99 -23.92
N ARG A 174 -5.00 4.57 -25.12
CA ARG A 174 -3.89 5.26 -25.80
C ARG A 174 -3.45 6.52 -25.07
N ASP A 175 -4.38 7.25 -24.47
CA ASP A 175 -4.09 8.49 -23.75
C ASP A 175 -3.29 8.17 -22.48
N LEU A 176 -3.71 7.15 -21.74
CA LEU A 176 -2.99 6.70 -20.55
C LEU A 176 -1.60 6.15 -20.88
N ILE A 177 -1.49 5.37 -21.96
CA ILE A 177 -0.19 4.89 -22.48
C ILE A 177 0.72 6.08 -22.86
N ASP A 178 0.19 7.09 -23.55
CA ASP A 178 0.94 8.28 -23.97
C ASP A 178 1.44 9.11 -22.78
N ILE A 179 0.61 9.27 -21.73
CA ILE A 179 1.01 9.93 -20.48
C ILE A 179 2.28 9.29 -19.91
N PHE A 180 2.29 7.95 -19.82
CA PHE A 180 3.46 7.23 -19.31
C PHE A 180 4.67 7.26 -20.24
N LYS A 181 4.46 7.17 -21.56
CA LYS A 181 5.55 7.27 -22.55
C LYS A 181 6.25 8.62 -22.52
N LYS A 182 5.51 9.69 -22.27
CA LYS A 182 6.04 11.07 -22.16
C LYS A 182 6.63 11.38 -20.78
N GLY A 183 6.62 10.43 -19.84
CA GLY A 183 7.13 10.64 -18.48
C GLY A 183 6.37 11.69 -17.67
N ARG A 184 5.11 11.99 -18.04
CA ARG A 184 4.29 12.98 -17.33
C ARG A 184 3.81 12.42 -15.97
N ASP A 185 3.61 13.31 -15.00
CA ASP A 185 2.98 12.94 -13.73
C ASP A 185 1.53 12.53 -13.97
N ILE A 186 1.23 11.24 -13.78
CA ILE A 186 -0.09 10.68 -14.05
C ILE A 186 -1.21 11.41 -13.31
N HIS A 187 -0.97 11.81 -12.06
CA HIS A 187 -2.00 12.47 -11.26
C HIS A 187 -2.32 13.85 -11.80
N SER A 188 -1.31 14.60 -12.23
CA SER A 188 -1.50 15.92 -12.85
C SER A 188 -2.12 15.82 -14.24
N ALA A 189 -1.67 14.86 -15.06
CA ALA A 189 -2.23 14.64 -16.40
C ALA A 189 -3.71 14.19 -16.34
N VAL A 190 -4.05 13.29 -15.42
CA VAL A 190 -5.46 12.89 -15.18
C VAL A 190 -6.25 14.06 -14.61
N ALA A 191 -5.69 14.83 -13.67
CA ALA A 191 -6.38 16.02 -13.14
C ALA A 191 -6.69 17.02 -14.25
N SER A 192 -5.71 17.37 -15.09
CA SER A 192 -5.89 18.27 -16.22
C SER A 192 -7.07 17.85 -17.11
N LYS A 193 -7.13 16.57 -17.49
CA LYS A 193 -8.24 16.02 -18.29
C LYS A 193 -9.58 16.04 -17.57
N VAL A 194 -9.63 15.60 -16.30
CA VAL A 194 -10.89 15.45 -15.54
C VAL A 194 -11.50 16.80 -15.13
N PHE A 195 -10.64 17.78 -14.82
CA PHE A 195 -11.05 19.14 -14.44
C PHE A 195 -11.16 20.10 -15.64
N GLY A 196 -10.73 19.68 -16.84
CA GLY A 196 -10.79 20.51 -18.05
C GLY A 196 -9.84 21.72 -18.03
N VAL A 197 -8.72 21.61 -17.32
CA VAL A 197 -7.71 22.67 -17.17
C VAL A 197 -6.38 22.24 -17.79
N THR A 198 -5.49 23.18 -18.12
CA THR A 198 -4.13 22.81 -18.59
C THR A 198 -3.30 22.20 -17.46
N GLU A 199 -2.27 21.41 -17.79
CA GLU A 199 -1.39 20.80 -16.77
C GLU A 199 -0.71 21.85 -15.88
N SER A 200 -0.41 23.04 -16.41
CA SER A 200 0.13 24.19 -15.66
C SER A 200 -0.84 24.79 -14.65
N GLU A 201 -2.15 24.61 -14.84
CA GLU A 201 -3.20 25.11 -13.96
C GLU A 201 -3.61 24.09 -12.89
N VAL A 202 -3.03 22.88 -12.92
CA VAL A 202 -3.32 21.84 -11.94
C VAL A 202 -2.77 22.25 -10.57
N THR A 203 -3.69 22.59 -9.68
CA THR A 203 -3.35 22.88 -8.28
C THR A 203 -2.95 21.61 -7.52
N LYS A 204 -2.22 21.78 -6.41
CA LYS A 204 -1.88 20.67 -5.48
C LYS A 204 -3.13 19.91 -5.02
N GLU A 205 -4.24 20.62 -4.82
CA GLU A 205 -5.51 20.02 -4.40
C GLU A 205 -6.16 19.20 -5.52
N MET A 206 -6.16 19.71 -6.76
CA MET A 206 -6.63 18.94 -7.93
C MET A 206 -5.81 17.66 -8.10
N ARG A 207 -4.48 17.76 -7.99
CA ARG A 207 -3.58 16.59 -8.04
C ARG A 207 -3.89 15.59 -6.91
N ARG A 208 -4.14 16.07 -5.69
CA ARG A 208 -4.51 15.22 -4.54
C ARG A 208 -5.81 14.48 -4.78
N ARG A 209 -6.84 15.15 -5.30
CA ARG A 209 -8.13 14.54 -5.65
C ARG A 209 -7.98 13.51 -6.78
N ALA A 210 -7.21 13.84 -7.82
CA ALA A 210 -6.92 12.90 -8.91
C ALA A 210 -6.13 11.67 -8.43
N LYS A 211 -5.22 11.83 -7.47
CA LYS A 211 -4.52 10.71 -6.82
C LYS A 211 -5.53 9.73 -6.19
N VAL A 212 -6.46 10.26 -5.39
CA VAL A 212 -7.53 9.44 -4.74
C VAL A 212 -8.36 8.70 -5.78
N ILE A 213 -8.73 9.36 -6.88
CA ILE A 213 -9.49 8.76 -7.98
C ILE A 213 -8.68 7.66 -8.65
N ASN A 214 -7.43 7.92 -9.06
CA ASN A 214 -6.59 6.96 -9.77
C ASN A 214 -6.43 5.67 -8.96
N PHE A 215 -6.08 5.78 -7.68
CA PHE A 215 -5.98 4.60 -6.80
C PHE A 215 -7.33 3.93 -6.61
N GLY A 216 -8.42 4.68 -6.46
CA GLY A 216 -9.75 4.10 -6.31
C GLY A 216 -10.21 3.33 -7.55
N ILE A 217 -10.03 3.89 -8.74
CA ILE A 217 -10.51 3.33 -10.00
C ILE A 217 -9.74 2.07 -10.37
N VAL A 218 -8.43 2.00 -10.13
CA VAL A 218 -7.64 0.76 -10.29
C VAL A 218 -8.28 -0.41 -9.53
N TYR A 219 -8.86 -0.13 -8.37
CA TYR A 219 -9.53 -1.14 -7.53
C TYR A 219 -11.03 -1.29 -7.79
N GLY A 220 -11.55 -0.75 -8.90
CA GLY A 220 -12.98 -0.85 -9.25
C GLY A 220 -13.89 -0.11 -8.28
N MET A 221 -13.40 0.93 -7.63
CA MET A 221 -14.17 1.71 -6.66
C MET A 221 -15.39 2.37 -7.31
N GLY A 222 -16.56 2.22 -6.69
CA GLY A 222 -17.78 2.93 -7.11
C GLY A 222 -17.90 4.33 -6.50
N VAL A 223 -18.87 5.10 -6.97
CA VAL A 223 -19.10 6.51 -6.61
C VAL A 223 -19.25 6.73 -5.10
N THR A 224 -19.96 5.84 -4.40
CA THR A 224 -20.14 5.95 -2.94
C THR A 224 -18.82 5.90 -2.16
N SER A 225 -17.91 5.01 -2.58
CA SER A 225 -16.58 4.91 -1.97
C SER A 225 -15.70 6.09 -2.36
N LEU A 226 -15.83 6.57 -3.60
CA LEU A 226 -15.12 7.76 -4.07
C LEU A 226 -15.52 9.01 -3.27
N LYS A 227 -16.81 9.23 -3.04
CA LYS A 227 -17.34 10.30 -2.18
C LYS A 227 -16.67 10.30 -0.81
N LYS A 228 -16.60 9.13 -0.16
CA LYS A 228 -16.01 9.01 1.17
C LYS A 228 -14.53 9.40 1.18
N ASN A 229 -13.78 8.98 0.16
CA ASN A 229 -12.34 9.24 0.09
C ASN A 229 -12.01 10.67 -0.36
N LEU A 230 -12.85 11.29 -1.18
CA LEU A 230 -12.72 12.70 -1.56
C LEU A 230 -13.19 13.67 -0.47
N GLY A 231 -14.06 13.22 0.45
CA GLY A 231 -14.72 14.11 1.41
C GLY A 231 -15.69 15.07 0.72
N SER A 232 -16.29 14.65 -0.40
CA SER A 232 -17.09 15.49 -1.30
C SER A 232 -18.59 15.21 -1.19
N THR A 233 -19.41 15.96 -1.93
CA THR A 233 -20.82 15.62 -2.12
C THR A 233 -20.97 14.39 -3.02
N MET A 234 -22.16 13.79 -3.02
CA MET A 234 -22.46 12.66 -3.91
C MET A 234 -22.46 13.08 -5.38
N GLU A 235 -23.01 14.26 -5.66
CA GLU A 235 -23.07 14.86 -6.98
C GLU A 235 -21.66 15.12 -7.53
N GLU A 236 -20.80 15.76 -6.74
CA GLU A 236 -19.40 15.96 -7.12
C GLU A 236 -18.71 14.63 -7.41
N ALA A 237 -18.82 13.65 -6.51
CA ALA A 237 -18.20 12.33 -6.72
C ALA A 237 -18.70 11.64 -8.00
N GLN A 238 -20.00 11.78 -8.32
CA GLN A 238 -20.58 11.25 -9.54
C GLN A 238 -20.03 11.96 -10.78
N THR A 239 -19.95 13.28 -10.77
CA THR A 239 -19.35 14.08 -11.85
C THR A 239 -17.90 13.69 -12.06
N PHE A 240 -17.09 13.57 -11.01
CA PHE A 240 -15.71 13.11 -11.11
C PHE A 240 -15.58 11.71 -11.71
N TYR A 241 -16.46 10.80 -11.30
CA TYR A 241 -16.49 9.44 -11.81
C TYR A 241 -16.83 9.41 -13.31
N ASN A 242 -17.86 10.15 -13.72
CA ASN A 242 -18.30 10.22 -15.11
C ASN A 242 -17.22 10.87 -16.00
N ASN A 243 -16.71 12.04 -15.61
CA ASN A 243 -15.66 12.74 -16.34
C ASN A 243 -14.43 11.84 -16.54
N PHE A 244 -14.04 11.05 -15.54
CA PHE A 244 -12.93 10.13 -15.69
C PHE A 244 -13.18 9.09 -16.81
N PHE A 245 -14.33 8.42 -16.81
CA PHE A 245 -14.61 7.39 -17.82
C PHE A 245 -14.95 7.97 -19.19
N GLU A 246 -15.43 9.21 -19.26
CA GLU A 246 -15.53 9.96 -20.53
C GLU A 246 -14.17 10.24 -21.14
N GLN A 247 -13.17 10.59 -20.32
CA GLN A 247 -11.80 10.83 -20.77
C GLN A 247 -11.02 9.53 -21.04
N PHE A 248 -11.36 8.43 -20.35
CA PHE A 248 -10.69 7.13 -20.46
C PHE A 248 -11.68 5.98 -20.74
N PRO A 249 -12.42 6.01 -21.87
CA PRO A 249 -13.50 5.07 -22.14
C PRO A 249 -13.02 3.63 -22.35
N LYS A 250 -11.75 3.43 -22.72
CA LYS A 250 -11.17 2.08 -22.87
C LYS A 250 -11.01 1.38 -21.52
N ILE A 251 -10.82 2.12 -20.43
CA ILE A 251 -10.77 1.58 -19.07
C ILE A 251 -12.14 1.02 -18.68
N GLN A 252 -13.22 1.75 -18.94
CA GLN A 252 -14.58 1.27 -18.65
C GLN A 252 -14.88 -0.01 -19.42
N ASN A 253 -14.61 -0.01 -20.72
CA ASN A 253 -14.81 -1.17 -21.59
C ASN A 253 -14.02 -2.39 -21.10
N TYR A 254 -12.78 -2.18 -20.63
CA TYR A 254 -11.98 -3.24 -20.04
C TYR A 254 -12.61 -3.78 -18.75
N PHE A 255 -13.05 -2.92 -17.84
CA PHE A 255 -13.71 -3.36 -16.61
C PHE A 255 -14.98 -4.15 -16.88
N ASP A 256 -15.81 -3.70 -17.82
CA ASP A 256 -17.04 -4.41 -18.16
C ASP A 256 -16.76 -5.75 -18.84
N LYS A 257 -15.72 -5.82 -19.68
CA LYS A 257 -15.22 -7.09 -20.24
C LYS A 257 -14.77 -8.06 -19.14
N VAL A 258 -13.99 -7.59 -18.16
CA VAL A 258 -13.50 -8.43 -17.05
C VAL A 258 -14.65 -8.91 -16.16
N LYS A 259 -15.62 -8.04 -15.83
CA LYS A 259 -16.82 -8.43 -15.09
C LYS A 259 -17.62 -9.49 -15.85
N ASN A 260 -17.80 -9.31 -17.16
CA ASN A 260 -18.52 -10.28 -17.98
C ASN A 260 -17.78 -11.62 -18.03
N GLU A 261 -16.45 -11.60 -18.24
CA GLU A 261 -15.62 -12.80 -18.20
C GLU A 261 -15.76 -13.56 -16.87
N ALA A 262 -15.70 -12.83 -15.75
CA ALA A 262 -15.88 -13.42 -14.42
C ALA A 262 -17.26 -14.05 -14.25
N ARG A 263 -18.33 -13.40 -14.73
CA ARG A 263 -19.71 -13.93 -14.65
C ARG A 263 -19.91 -15.18 -15.52
N THR A 264 -19.34 -15.20 -16.73
CA THR A 264 -19.52 -16.30 -17.68
C THR A 264 -18.62 -17.50 -17.39
N LYS A 265 -17.35 -17.27 -17.01
CA LYS A 265 -16.36 -18.34 -16.81
C LYS A 265 -16.20 -18.72 -15.34
N GLY A 266 -16.65 -17.88 -14.41
CA GLY A 266 -16.43 -18.03 -12.97
C GLY A 266 -15.02 -17.65 -12.49
N TYR A 267 -14.15 -17.14 -13.38
CA TYR A 267 -12.79 -16.72 -13.06
C TYR A 267 -12.30 -15.59 -13.97
N THR A 268 -11.25 -14.88 -13.55
CA THR A 268 -10.49 -13.93 -14.39
C THR A 268 -9.06 -14.43 -14.60
N THR A 269 -8.37 -13.90 -15.62
CA THR A 269 -6.97 -14.24 -15.92
C THR A 269 -6.05 -13.01 -15.88
N THR A 270 -4.80 -13.18 -15.44
CA THR A 270 -3.74 -12.17 -15.62
C THR A 270 -3.20 -12.19 -17.06
N ALA A 271 -2.35 -11.22 -17.42
CA ALA A 271 -1.69 -11.20 -18.73
C ALA A 271 -0.87 -12.48 -19.02
N TYR A 272 -0.39 -13.15 -17.97
CA TYR A 272 0.41 -14.38 -18.05
C TYR A 272 -0.43 -15.65 -17.80
N GLY A 273 -1.76 -15.54 -17.75
CA GLY A 273 -2.67 -16.69 -17.69
C GLY A 273 -2.98 -17.21 -16.28
N ARG A 274 -2.54 -16.55 -15.20
CA ARG A 274 -2.90 -16.92 -13.82
C ARG A 274 -4.39 -16.70 -13.60
N ARG A 275 -5.09 -17.70 -13.04
CA ARG A 275 -6.55 -17.65 -12.80
C ARG A 275 -6.89 -17.36 -11.35
N ARG A 276 -7.97 -16.59 -11.13
CA ARG A 276 -8.63 -16.45 -9.83
C ARG A 276 -10.13 -16.69 -9.99
N HIS A 277 -10.70 -17.59 -9.19
CA HIS A 277 -12.12 -17.95 -9.22
C HIS A 277 -12.95 -17.04 -8.31
N PHE A 278 -14.19 -16.75 -8.72
CA PHE A 278 -15.14 -15.90 -8.00
C PHE A 278 -16.50 -16.60 -7.86
N PRO A 279 -16.66 -17.51 -6.89
CA PRO A 279 -17.91 -18.26 -6.70
C PRO A 279 -19.14 -17.35 -6.49
N MET A 280 -18.93 -16.17 -5.89
CA MET A 280 -19.99 -15.24 -5.52
C MET A 280 -20.30 -14.19 -6.61
N ILE A 281 -19.71 -14.31 -7.80
CA ILE A 281 -19.89 -13.34 -8.91
C ILE A 281 -21.34 -13.28 -9.43
N ASN A 282 -22.08 -14.38 -9.29
CA ASN A 282 -23.49 -14.50 -9.71
C ASN A 282 -24.45 -14.52 -8.50
N SER A 283 -24.01 -14.03 -7.33
CA SER A 283 -24.88 -13.97 -6.15
C SER A 283 -26.14 -13.14 -6.42
N SER A 284 -27.28 -13.63 -5.90
CA SER A 284 -28.55 -12.90 -5.92
C SER A 284 -28.52 -11.66 -5.02
N LEU A 285 -27.63 -11.64 -4.01
CA LEU A 285 -27.44 -10.51 -3.10
C LEU A 285 -26.61 -9.40 -3.78
N PRO A 286 -27.17 -8.19 -4.01
CA PRO A 286 -26.48 -7.14 -4.75
C PRO A 286 -25.15 -6.71 -4.14
N PHE A 287 -25.06 -6.67 -2.80
CA PHE A 287 -23.83 -6.25 -2.12
C PHE A 287 -22.69 -7.25 -2.31
N VAL A 288 -22.99 -8.56 -2.21
CA VAL A 288 -22.03 -9.65 -2.38
C VAL A 288 -21.54 -9.69 -3.82
N ARG A 289 -22.48 -9.58 -4.78
CA ARG A 289 -22.16 -9.54 -6.20
C ARG A 289 -21.25 -8.35 -6.52
N SER A 290 -21.59 -7.15 -6.05
CA SER A 290 -20.78 -5.94 -6.25
C SER A 290 -19.37 -6.08 -5.66
N GLU A 291 -19.24 -6.72 -4.50
CA GLU A 291 -17.91 -7.00 -3.91
C GLU A 291 -17.10 -7.97 -4.76
N SER A 292 -17.71 -9.07 -5.21
CA SER A 292 -17.05 -10.02 -6.12
C SER A 292 -16.63 -9.36 -7.44
N GLU A 293 -17.46 -8.48 -8.01
CA GLU A 293 -17.12 -7.74 -9.23
C GLU A 293 -15.91 -6.82 -9.04
N ARG A 294 -15.81 -6.13 -7.89
CA ARG A 294 -14.62 -5.32 -7.56
C ARG A 294 -13.37 -6.19 -7.46
N MET A 295 -13.49 -7.35 -6.80
CA MET A 295 -12.38 -8.29 -6.67
C MET A 295 -11.96 -8.86 -8.03
N ALA A 296 -12.92 -9.11 -8.93
CA ALA A 296 -12.70 -9.60 -10.28
C ALA A 296 -11.98 -8.58 -11.16
N VAL A 297 -12.37 -7.30 -11.10
CA VAL A 297 -11.69 -6.23 -11.84
C VAL A 297 -10.24 -6.04 -11.35
N ASN A 298 -10.03 -6.08 -10.03
CA ASN A 298 -8.71 -5.88 -9.44
C ASN A 298 -7.74 -7.05 -9.73
N ALA A 299 -8.23 -8.30 -9.74
CA ALA A 299 -7.34 -9.47 -9.76
C ALA A 299 -6.39 -9.55 -10.95
N PRO A 300 -6.81 -9.30 -12.22
CA PRO A 300 -5.89 -9.26 -13.35
C PRO A 300 -4.82 -8.17 -13.23
N ILE A 301 -5.18 -6.99 -12.73
CA ILE A 301 -4.26 -5.84 -12.62
C ILE A 301 -3.22 -6.14 -11.54
N GLN A 302 -3.68 -6.45 -10.33
CA GLN A 302 -2.82 -6.74 -9.20
C GLN A 302 -1.96 -8.00 -9.45
N GLY A 303 -2.55 -9.06 -10.00
CA GLY A 303 -1.84 -10.30 -10.29
C GLY A 303 -0.78 -10.12 -11.38
N THR A 304 -1.07 -9.33 -12.42
CA THR A 304 -0.05 -9.03 -13.44
C THR A 304 1.08 -8.17 -12.87
N ALA A 305 0.75 -7.08 -12.16
CA ALA A 305 1.72 -6.12 -11.65
C ALA A 305 2.59 -6.66 -10.51
N THR A 306 1.95 -7.08 -9.43
CA THR A 306 2.59 -7.33 -8.12
C THR A 306 2.74 -8.82 -7.79
N ALA A 307 2.46 -9.69 -8.76
CA ALA A 307 2.75 -11.10 -8.67
C ALA A 307 3.57 -11.58 -9.87
N ASP A 308 3.05 -11.45 -11.09
CA ASP A 308 3.70 -12.03 -12.26
C ASP A 308 4.96 -11.22 -12.68
N ILE A 309 4.83 -9.91 -12.93
CA ILE A 309 5.95 -9.04 -13.32
C ILE A 309 7.06 -9.04 -12.27
N ILE A 310 6.73 -8.87 -10.99
CA ILE A 310 7.75 -8.84 -9.92
C ILE A 310 8.48 -10.18 -9.80
N LYS A 311 7.79 -11.33 -9.95
CA LYS A 311 8.42 -12.65 -9.92
C LYS A 311 9.32 -12.89 -11.13
N LEU A 312 8.89 -12.44 -12.31
CA LEU A 312 9.73 -12.47 -13.51
C LEU A 312 10.97 -11.59 -13.33
N ALA A 313 10.82 -10.41 -12.72
CA ALA A 313 11.92 -9.50 -12.45
C ALA A 313 12.92 -10.12 -11.47
N MET A 314 12.45 -10.69 -10.34
CA MET A 314 13.31 -11.40 -9.39
C MET A 314 14.15 -12.49 -10.07
N LYS A 315 13.51 -13.32 -10.91
CA LYS A 315 14.21 -14.37 -11.67
C LYS A 315 15.24 -13.79 -12.64
N GLN A 316 14.87 -12.79 -13.44
CA GLN A 316 15.74 -12.22 -14.46
C GLN A 316 16.92 -11.44 -13.86
N VAL A 317 16.71 -10.73 -12.75
CA VAL A 317 17.77 -10.02 -12.02
C VAL A 317 18.81 -11.03 -11.52
N GLU A 318 18.37 -12.11 -10.88
CA GLU A 318 19.27 -13.17 -10.42
C GLU A 318 20.10 -13.76 -11.58
N GLU A 319 19.46 -14.14 -12.69
CA GLU A 319 20.16 -14.66 -13.86
C GLU A 319 21.20 -13.68 -14.43
N ARG A 320 20.90 -12.38 -14.44
CA ARG A 320 21.82 -11.37 -14.97
C ARG A 320 22.96 -11.04 -14.01
N LEU A 321 22.72 -11.04 -12.71
CA LEU A 321 23.77 -10.89 -11.70
C LEU A 321 24.79 -12.04 -11.80
N VAL A 322 24.31 -13.27 -11.94
CA VAL A 322 25.17 -14.45 -12.13
C VAL A 322 25.97 -14.36 -13.43
N ARG A 323 25.32 -14.02 -14.57
CA ARG A 323 26.03 -13.87 -15.85
C ARG A 323 27.10 -12.77 -15.84
N ALA A 324 26.89 -11.71 -15.05
CA ALA A 324 27.84 -10.62 -14.90
C ALA A 324 28.93 -10.90 -13.86
N GLY A 325 28.87 -12.01 -13.13
CA GLY A 325 29.78 -12.31 -12.01
C GLY A 325 29.61 -11.37 -10.81
N LEU A 326 28.41 -10.82 -10.62
CA LEU A 326 28.06 -9.84 -9.57
C LEU A 326 27.15 -10.42 -8.48
N ASN A 327 26.84 -11.72 -8.52
CA ASN A 327 25.94 -12.37 -7.56
C ASN A 327 26.47 -12.33 -6.11
N ASP A 328 27.77 -12.22 -5.91
CA ASP A 328 28.36 -12.09 -4.57
C ASP A 328 28.28 -10.65 -4.02
N ASN A 329 28.06 -9.67 -4.91
CA ASN A 329 27.95 -8.25 -4.57
C ASN A 329 26.52 -7.84 -4.21
N ALA A 330 25.50 -8.66 -4.50
CA ALA A 330 24.11 -8.32 -4.29
C ALA A 330 23.30 -9.51 -3.76
N ARG A 331 22.60 -9.31 -2.65
CA ARG A 331 21.72 -10.33 -2.04
C ARG A 331 20.31 -9.80 -1.93
N LEU A 332 19.34 -10.46 -2.56
CA LEU A 332 17.93 -10.14 -2.37
C LEU A 332 17.52 -10.52 -0.94
N LEU A 333 17.13 -9.52 -0.14
CA LEU A 333 16.70 -9.74 1.25
C LEU A 333 15.19 -9.92 1.37
N LEU A 334 14.41 -9.06 0.71
CA LEU A 334 12.97 -9.01 0.88
C LEU A 334 12.29 -8.54 -0.39
N GLN A 335 11.11 -9.09 -0.65
CA GLN A 335 10.17 -8.57 -1.63
C GLN A 335 8.94 -8.03 -0.89
N VAL A 336 8.64 -6.75 -1.10
CA VAL A 336 7.51 -6.04 -0.49
C VAL A 336 6.62 -5.48 -1.59
N HIS A 337 5.58 -6.23 -1.95
CA HIS A 337 4.64 -5.85 -3.02
C HIS A 337 5.33 -5.66 -4.40
N ASP A 338 5.66 -4.45 -4.78
CA ASP A 338 6.37 -4.07 -5.99
C ASP A 338 7.82 -3.60 -5.74
N GLU A 339 8.24 -3.57 -4.47
CA GLU A 339 9.59 -3.24 -4.04
C GLU A 339 10.46 -4.50 -3.86
N LEU A 340 11.69 -4.47 -4.35
CA LEU A 340 12.75 -5.42 -4.01
C LEU A 340 13.82 -4.74 -3.17
N LEU A 341 14.11 -5.29 -1.98
CA LEU A 341 15.15 -4.82 -1.08
C LEU A 341 16.37 -5.74 -1.18
N TYR A 342 17.48 -5.18 -1.66
CA TYR A 342 18.78 -5.84 -1.75
C TYR A 342 19.72 -5.34 -0.66
N GLU A 343 20.65 -6.21 -0.26
CA GLU A 343 21.88 -5.87 0.43
C GLU A 343 23.02 -5.90 -0.61
N ILE A 344 23.61 -4.74 -0.89
CA ILE A 344 24.64 -4.56 -1.92
C ILE A 344 25.97 -4.21 -1.26
N LYS A 345 27.06 -4.81 -1.71
CA LYS A 345 28.40 -4.54 -1.19
C LYS A 345 28.79 -3.08 -1.45
N ASP A 346 29.29 -2.41 -0.43
CA ASP A 346 29.68 -0.99 -0.47
C ASP A 346 31.11 -0.87 -1.04
N ASP A 347 31.24 -1.13 -2.33
CA ASP A 347 32.50 -1.03 -3.06
C ASP A 347 32.32 -0.29 -4.40
N ASN A 348 33.40 -0.24 -5.18
CA ASN A 348 33.42 0.46 -6.47
C ASN A 348 32.48 -0.15 -7.53
N GLN A 349 31.82 -1.28 -7.26
CA GLN A 349 30.87 -1.92 -8.18
C GLN A 349 29.42 -1.59 -7.85
N VAL A 350 29.13 -0.80 -6.80
CA VAL A 350 27.76 -0.47 -6.37
C VAL A 350 26.93 0.12 -7.51
N ASP A 351 27.47 1.05 -8.30
CA ASP A 351 26.79 1.67 -9.45
C ASP A 351 26.41 0.64 -10.52
N GLN A 352 27.34 -0.27 -10.82
CA GLN A 352 27.14 -1.30 -11.83
C GLN A 352 26.03 -2.27 -11.39
N VAL A 353 26.02 -2.67 -10.12
CA VAL A 353 25.01 -3.57 -9.56
C VAL A 353 23.64 -2.92 -9.56
N VAL A 354 23.53 -1.70 -9.03
CA VAL A 354 22.24 -0.98 -8.96
C VAL A 354 21.71 -0.73 -10.38
N SER A 355 22.58 -0.35 -11.32
CA SER A 355 22.20 -0.13 -12.72
C SER A 355 21.67 -1.40 -13.38
N LEU A 356 22.35 -2.53 -13.17
CA LEU A 356 21.94 -3.82 -13.69
C LEU A 356 20.57 -4.21 -13.14
N ILE A 357 20.35 -4.12 -11.83
CA ILE A 357 19.07 -4.47 -11.20
C ILE A 357 17.95 -3.57 -11.75
N LYS A 358 18.14 -2.24 -11.71
CA LYS A 358 17.17 -1.25 -12.18
C LYS A 358 16.77 -1.52 -13.64
N HIS A 359 17.74 -1.60 -14.56
CA HIS A 359 17.47 -1.82 -15.97
C HIS A 359 16.81 -3.18 -16.24
N THR A 360 17.15 -4.21 -15.46
CA THR A 360 16.55 -5.54 -15.61
C THR A 360 15.08 -5.53 -15.19
N MET A 361 14.74 -4.83 -14.12
CA MET A 361 13.35 -4.64 -13.70
C MET A 361 12.56 -3.81 -14.73
N GLU A 362 13.12 -2.70 -15.21
CA GLU A 362 12.46 -1.85 -16.22
C GLU A 362 12.24 -2.57 -17.56
N ALA A 363 13.14 -3.51 -17.93
CA ALA A 363 13.10 -4.28 -19.16
C ALA A 363 12.58 -5.73 -18.99
N VAL A 364 11.91 -6.03 -17.87
CA VAL A 364 11.43 -7.39 -17.54
C VAL A 364 10.55 -8.01 -18.62
N ASP A 365 9.76 -7.18 -19.32
CA ASP A 365 8.92 -7.61 -20.44
C ASP A 365 8.72 -6.47 -21.45
N LYS A 366 8.32 -6.84 -22.68
CA LYS A 366 8.04 -5.91 -23.77
C LYS A 366 6.62 -5.39 -23.66
N LEU A 367 6.42 -4.43 -22.75
CA LEU A 367 5.12 -3.78 -22.54
C LEU A 367 4.95 -2.56 -23.45
N PRO A 368 3.71 -2.21 -23.87
CA PRO A 368 3.45 -0.98 -24.61
C PRO A 368 3.65 0.29 -23.77
N VAL A 369 3.81 0.14 -22.46
CA VAL A 369 4.03 1.20 -21.47
C VAL A 369 5.40 0.95 -20.83
N PRO A 370 6.29 1.96 -20.78
CA PRO A 370 7.59 1.79 -20.12
C PRO A 370 7.39 1.53 -18.63
N LEU A 371 8.11 0.55 -18.07
CA LEU A 371 8.22 0.41 -16.63
C LEU A 371 9.34 1.32 -16.14
N VAL A 372 9.15 1.93 -14.97
CA VAL A 372 10.12 2.84 -14.35
C VAL A 372 10.36 2.35 -12.94
N VAL A 373 11.63 2.27 -12.54
CA VAL A 373 12.03 1.81 -11.21
C VAL A 373 12.82 2.90 -10.51
N ASN A 374 12.36 3.24 -9.30
CA ASN A 374 13.08 4.15 -8.42
C ASN A 374 14.06 3.32 -7.59
N ALA A 375 15.35 3.64 -7.69
CA ALA A 375 16.39 3.07 -6.83
C ALA A 375 16.65 4.02 -5.66
N SER A 376 16.77 3.49 -4.45
CA SER A 376 17.21 4.24 -3.27
C SER A 376 18.20 3.42 -2.47
N ILE A 377 19.23 4.05 -1.89
CA ILE A 377 20.29 3.38 -1.13
C ILE A 377 20.46 4.00 0.26
N GLY A 378 20.91 3.21 1.23
CA GLY A 378 21.24 3.74 2.55
C GLY A 378 21.78 2.67 3.50
N ASP A 379 22.24 3.09 4.68
CA ASP A 379 22.72 2.18 5.72
C ASP A 379 21.58 1.43 6.43
N ASN A 380 20.36 1.95 6.34
CA ASN A 380 19.18 1.38 6.95
C ASN A 380 17.93 1.68 6.10
N TRP A 381 16.86 0.91 6.31
CA TRP A 381 15.66 1.00 5.47
C TRP A 381 14.86 2.30 5.71
N GLY A 382 15.01 2.94 6.88
CA GLY A 382 14.30 4.17 7.21
C GLY A 382 14.93 5.44 6.63
N ASP A 383 16.21 5.39 6.26
CA ASP A 383 16.99 6.53 5.75
C ASP A 383 17.51 6.31 4.33
N LEU A 384 16.81 5.49 3.53
CA LEU A 384 17.11 5.35 2.11
C LEU A 384 16.99 6.71 1.39
N VAL A 385 17.99 7.04 0.59
CA VAL A 385 18.01 8.23 -0.27
C VAL A 385 17.94 7.81 -1.74
N VAL A 386 17.26 8.60 -2.55
CA VAL A 386 17.15 8.35 -4.00
C VAL A 386 18.55 8.25 -4.60
N TYR A 387 18.78 7.18 -5.36
CA TYR A 387 20.06 6.89 -5.96
C TYR A 387 20.02 7.14 -7.47
N ASN A 388 20.56 8.29 -7.88
CA ASN A 388 20.63 8.69 -9.28
C ASN A 388 21.95 8.20 -9.90
N ILE A 389 21.87 7.05 -10.56
CA ILE A 389 23.00 6.42 -11.26
C ILE A 389 23.40 7.22 -12.49
N ASP A 390 22.45 7.95 -13.09
CA ASP A 390 22.62 8.63 -14.37
C ASP A 390 23.12 10.08 -14.26
N GLY A 391 23.53 10.53 -13.06
CA GLY A 391 24.13 11.86 -12.85
C GLY A 391 23.26 13.05 -13.30
N LYS A 392 21.93 12.87 -13.40
CA LYS A 392 20.95 13.92 -13.71
C LYS A 392 20.07 14.25 -12.51
#